data_AF-A0A1J1HEI5-F1
#
_entry.id   AF-A0A1J1HEI5-F1
#
_cell.length_a   1.000
_cell.length_b   1.000
_cell.length_c   1.000
_cell.angle_alpha   90.00
_cell.angle_beta   90.00
_cell.angle_gamma   90.00
#
_symmetry.space_group_name_H-M   'P 1'
#
loop_
_entity.id
_entity.type
_entity.pdbx_description
1 polymer ?
#
loop_
_entity_poly.entity_id
_entity_poly.type
_entity_poly.pdbx_seq_one_letter_code
_entity_poly.pdbx_strand_id
1 'polypeptide(L)'
;MHFSIPETQEFTNGANVFTGFNIYINGSFHCCLRYKQLHSLHDQLKRSLMNLSLPQFPPKKLLTLTHNELEQRRLALERYLQLIGQDPVLSKSNLLRTFLLNAQQESAFIETYGTTIDVFLMNGYSITVNVSTTESSLKVLEKSLRAIDLPEDFTYYFALFLLRKESDGKVTLVRKLMDFESPFISLRTASDCQIVIRKNYWDPNYDLDLMRDRIALNLLYIQSLSDMEMDWMIASPEVRQRLSSLQVTGNKHEYMNIIRNLPSYGCIQFSNVDCDFFEPKSKATIVIGNQELGIRTMNGKVIQETKFRVTRMRCWRVTTISSDTNNDKKIKTREKCRYTYELSFEYLMAKNCLKWIKLVTEQAMLISVCLQSMVDELLNQKNGYDINNINTTLALDQQLDYIKRDDNSIGRLSESTSDGSINSLNEMKPITKISNETAKSKIKNKVSTSVFFKNGKESVQNEAFENIGDDDL
;
A
#
# COMPACT_ATOMS: atom_id res chain seq x y z
N MET A 1 3.79 -5.65 2.33
CA MET A 1 4.51 -4.39 2.01
C MET A 1 5.71 -4.71 1.12
N HIS A 2 5.98 -3.92 0.05
CA HIS A 2 7.18 -4.11 -0.77
C HIS A 2 8.36 -3.33 -0.18
N PHE A 3 9.36 -3.99 0.40
CA PHE A 3 10.61 -3.33 0.81
C PHE A 3 11.74 -3.50 -0.22
N SER A 4 12.46 -2.42 -0.49
CA SER A 4 13.76 -2.46 -1.18
C SER A 4 14.74 -1.47 -0.56
N ILE A 5 16.04 -1.76 -0.70
CA ILE A 5 17.14 -0.91 -0.25
C ILE A 5 18.11 -0.72 -1.43
N PRO A 6 17.76 0.02 -2.48
CA PRO A 6 18.56 0.08 -3.70
C PRO A 6 19.96 0.68 -3.49
N GLU A 7 20.12 1.53 -2.48
CA GLU A 7 21.35 2.30 -2.27
C GLU A 7 21.65 2.54 -0.79
N THR A 8 22.91 2.87 -0.53
CA THR A 8 23.41 3.31 0.78
C THR A 8 23.90 4.75 0.68
N GLN A 9 23.77 5.50 1.76
CA GLN A 9 24.25 6.88 1.87
C GLN A 9 25.23 7.00 3.05
N GLU A 10 26.34 7.69 2.85
CA GLU A 10 27.25 8.05 3.93
C GLU A 10 26.84 9.38 4.58
N PHE A 11 26.90 9.42 5.90
CA PHE A 11 26.63 10.60 6.70
C PHE A 11 27.83 10.88 7.59
N THR A 12 28.13 12.16 7.78
CA THR A 12 29.20 12.64 8.65
C THR A 12 28.58 13.46 9.77
N ASN A 13 28.77 13.02 11.02
CA ASN A 13 28.38 13.78 12.21
C ASN A 13 29.64 14.05 13.04
N GLY A 14 30.20 15.25 12.90
CA GLY A 14 31.50 15.61 13.45
C GLY A 14 32.62 14.73 12.88
N ALA A 15 33.32 14.00 13.75
CA ALA A 15 34.39 13.06 13.37
C ALA A 15 33.87 11.65 13.02
N ASN A 16 32.58 11.36 13.25
CA ASN A 16 32.02 10.03 13.04
C ASN A 16 31.37 9.94 11.66
N VAL A 17 31.77 8.91 10.89
CA VAL A 17 31.13 8.56 9.62
C VAL A 17 30.26 7.33 9.85
N PHE A 18 29.02 7.36 9.35
CA PHE A 18 28.12 6.22 9.40
C PHE A 18 27.37 6.02 8.10
N THR A 19 26.98 4.78 7.84
CA THR A 19 26.20 4.41 6.65
C THR A 19 24.72 4.32 7.00
N GLY A 20 23.90 5.03 6.23
CA GLY A 20 22.46 4.85 6.15
C GLY A 20 22.05 4.00 4.95
N PHE A 21 20.93 3.32 5.11
CA PHE A 21 20.31 2.44 4.11
C PHE A 21 19.02 3.11 3.63
N ASN A 22 18.94 3.45 2.34
CA ASN A 22 17.77 4.12 1.77
C ASN A 22 16.68 3.08 1.52
N ILE A 23 15.63 3.11 2.32
CA ILE A 23 14.53 2.16 2.28
C ILE A 23 13.39 2.74 1.46
N TYR A 24 13.00 1.98 0.44
CA TYR A 24 11.86 2.25 -0.41
C TYR A 24 10.73 1.28 -0.04
N ILE A 25 9.52 1.79 0.08
CA ILE A 25 8.31 1.00 0.33
C ILE A 25 7.34 1.21 -0.83
N ASN A 26 6.88 0.12 -1.45
CA ASN A 26 5.97 0.14 -2.60
C ASN A 26 6.50 1.05 -3.75
N GLY A 27 7.82 1.01 -3.99
CA GLY A 27 8.50 1.77 -5.04
C GLY A 27 8.72 3.26 -4.75
N SER A 28 8.35 3.75 -3.57
CA SER A 28 8.58 5.14 -3.15
C SER A 28 9.64 5.19 -2.05
N PHE A 29 10.53 6.17 -2.10
CA PHE A 29 11.47 6.41 -1.00
C PHE A 29 10.67 6.72 0.27
N HIS A 30 10.93 5.97 1.34
CA HIS A 30 10.23 6.13 2.62
C HIS A 30 11.13 6.75 3.68
N CYS A 31 12.31 6.17 3.88
CA CYS A 31 13.23 6.62 4.92
C CYS A 31 14.68 6.20 4.65
N CYS A 32 15.62 6.82 5.36
CA CYS A 32 17.02 6.40 5.44
C CYS A 32 17.33 5.99 6.88
N LEU A 33 17.69 4.73 7.11
CA LEU A 33 17.92 4.18 8.46
C LEU A 33 19.33 3.64 8.63
N ARG A 34 19.88 3.73 9.84
CA ARG A 34 21.12 3.03 10.22
C ARG A 34 20.83 1.59 10.62
N TYR A 35 21.84 0.73 10.47
CA TYR A 35 21.80 -0.66 10.97
C TYR A 35 21.33 -0.75 12.44
N LYS A 36 21.79 0.15 13.30
CA LYS A 36 21.41 0.18 14.74
C LYS A 36 19.92 0.42 14.96
N GLN A 37 19.27 1.24 14.12
CA GLN A 37 17.83 1.51 14.22
C GLN A 37 17.02 0.25 13.82
N LEU A 38 17.42 -0.42 12.74
CA LEU A 38 16.82 -1.68 12.32
C LEU A 38 17.04 -2.81 13.34
N HIS A 39 18.21 -2.85 13.97
CA HIS A 39 18.50 -3.81 15.05
C HIS A 39 17.64 -3.54 16.29
N SER A 40 17.45 -2.26 16.66
CA SER A 40 16.56 -1.88 17.76
C SER A 40 15.12 -2.32 17.49
N LEU A 41 14.62 -2.12 16.26
CA LEU A 41 13.32 -2.62 15.84
C LEU A 41 13.23 -4.14 15.98
N HIS A 42 14.25 -4.89 15.54
CA HIS A 42 14.30 -6.34 15.69
C HIS A 42 14.18 -6.78 17.15
N ASP A 43 14.97 -6.16 18.05
CA ASP A 43 14.94 -6.48 19.48
C ASP A 43 13.59 -6.13 20.12
N GLN A 44 12.92 -5.08 19.66
CA GLN A 44 11.58 -4.69 20.12
C GLN A 44 10.51 -5.66 19.62
N LEU A 45 10.52 -6.02 18.33
CA LEU A 45 9.60 -7.03 17.77
C LEU A 45 9.77 -8.38 18.48
N LYS A 46 11.01 -8.78 18.78
CA LYS A 46 11.30 -10.05 19.45
C LYS A 46 10.74 -10.08 20.87
N ARG A 47 10.78 -8.93 21.57
CA ARG A 47 10.23 -8.77 22.91
C ARG A 47 8.71 -8.69 22.91
N SER A 48 8.11 -7.97 21.97
CA SER A 48 6.65 -7.77 21.93
C SER A 48 5.89 -8.97 21.36
N LEU A 49 6.52 -9.77 20.50
CA LEU A 49 5.89 -10.90 19.79
C LEU A 49 6.64 -12.21 20.07
N MET A 50 6.77 -12.57 21.35
CA MET A 50 7.57 -13.73 21.81
C MET A 50 7.16 -15.08 21.20
N ASN A 51 5.90 -15.21 20.75
CA ASN A 51 5.37 -16.43 20.15
C ASN A 51 5.61 -16.52 18.63
N LEU A 52 6.13 -15.47 18.01
CA LEU A 52 6.36 -15.40 16.58
C LEU A 52 7.84 -15.63 16.27
N SER A 53 8.12 -16.51 15.30
CA SER A 53 9.49 -16.73 14.83
C SER A 53 9.91 -15.61 13.91
N LEU A 54 10.74 -14.69 14.41
CA LEU A 54 11.30 -13.64 13.58
C LEU A 54 12.32 -14.19 12.57
N PRO A 55 12.39 -13.59 11.37
CA PRO A 55 13.50 -13.82 10.44
C PRO A 55 14.86 -13.55 11.09
N GLN A 56 15.90 -14.24 10.62
CA GLN A 56 17.25 -14.02 11.11
C GLN A 56 17.70 -12.58 10.80
N PHE A 57 18.10 -11.84 11.83
CA PHE A 57 18.67 -10.51 11.66
C PHE A 57 20.16 -10.60 11.30
N PRO A 58 20.67 -9.78 10.35
CA PRO A 58 22.09 -9.81 9.97
C PRO A 58 22.98 -9.46 11.18
N PRO A 59 24.03 -10.24 11.49
CA PRO A 59 24.82 -10.04 12.72
C PRO A 59 25.69 -8.78 12.67
N LYS A 60 25.99 -8.24 13.87
CA LYS A 60 27.00 -7.20 14.05
C LYS A 60 28.38 -7.77 13.75
N LYS A 61 29.23 -6.97 13.09
CA LYS A 61 30.67 -7.27 12.94
C LYS A 61 31.44 -6.30 13.83
N LEU A 62 32.52 -6.78 14.44
CA LEU A 62 33.35 -6.03 15.38
C LEU A 62 34.32 -5.06 14.69
N LEU A 63 34.63 -5.30 13.42
CA LEU A 63 35.52 -4.48 12.60
C LEU A 63 34.72 -3.59 11.64
N THR A 64 35.38 -2.54 11.13
CA THR A 64 34.86 -1.73 10.03
C THR A 64 34.58 -2.62 8.82
N LEU A 65 33.44 -2.41 8.17
CA LEU A 65 33.07 -3.21 7.02
C LEU A 65 33.88 -2.78 5.79
N THR A 66 34.35 -3.77 5.04
CA THR A 66 34.75 -3.57 3.65
C THR A 66 33.52 -3.25 2.79
N HIS A 67 33.73 -2.69 1.59
CA HIS A 67 32.65 -2.38 0.66
C HIS A 67 31.80 -3.60 0.30
N ASN A 68 32.43 -4.76 0.07
CA ASN A 68 31.71 -6.01 -0.21
C ASN A 68 30.86 -6.46 0.99
N GLU A 69 31.38 -6.36 2.22
CA GLU A 69 30.61 -6.72 3.41
C GLU A 69 29.46 -5.75 3.69
N LEU A 70 29.62 -4.47 3.32
CA LEU A 70 28.54 -3.48 3.38
C LEU A 70 27.42 -3.83 2.40
N GLU A 71 27.76 -4.23 1.18
CA GLU A 71 26.79 -4.66 0.18
C GLU A 71 26.07 -5.94 0.62
N GLN A 72 26.80 -6.92 1.18
CA GLN A 72 26.16 -8.12 1.77
C GLN A 72 25.23 -7.76 2.92
N ARG A 73 25.60 -6.79 3.76
CA ARG A 73 24.72 -6.31 4.83
C ARG A 73 23.47 -5.61 4.26
N ARG A 74 23.61 -4.81 3.20
CA ARG A 74 22.47 -4.16 2.51
C ARG A 74 21.49 -5.22 2.00
N LEU A 75 21.98 -6.21 1.27
CA LEU A 75 21.17 -7.31 0.74
C LEU A 75 20.46 -8.12 1.84
N ALA A 76 21.15 -8.39 2.94
CA ALA A 76 20.60 -9.13 4.07
C ALA A 76 19.56 -8.33 4.87
N LEU A 77 19.76 -7.02 5.07
CA LEU A 77 18.76 -6.13 5.68
C LEU A 77 17.53 -5.98 4.80
N GLU A 78 17.71 -5.87 3.48
CA GLU A 78 16.60 -5.84 2.52
C GLU A 78 15.78 -7.13 2.62
N ARG A 79 16.44 -8.29 2.60
CA ARG A 79 15.78 -9.60 2.77
C ARG A 79 15.04 -9.70 4.11
N TYR A 80 15.64 -9.22 5.19
CA TYR A 80 15.00 -9.18 6.51
C TYR A 80 13.70 -8.35 6.48
N LEU A 81 13.76 -7.10 5.98
CA LEU A 81 12.59 -6.23 5.91
C LEU A 81 11.49 -6.77 4.98
N GLN A 82 11.88 -7.41 3.87
CA GLN A 82 10.93 -8.12 3.01
C GLN A 82 10.16 -9.16 3.81
N LEU A 83 10.86 -10.09 4.49
CA LEU A 83 10.24 -11.14 5.31
C LEU A 83 9.32 -10.58 6.40
N ILE A 84 9.71 -9.49 7.06
CA ILE A 84 8.86 -8.79 8.03
C ILE A 84 7.60 -8.21 7.36
N GLY A 85 7.76 -7.58 6.20
CA GLY A 85 6.68 -6.94 5.45
C GLY A 85 5.68 -7.90 4.82
N GLN A 86 5.99 -9.19 4.82
CA GLN A 86 5.17 -10.28 4.31
C GLN A 86 4.44 -11.04 5.39
N ASP A 87 5.04 -11.20 6.56
CA ASP A 87 4.37 -11.90 7.64
C ASP A 87 3.02 -11.20 7.97
N PRO A 88 1.89 -11.93 7.95
CA PRO A 88 0.55 -11.34 8.06
C PRO A 88 0.28 -10.71 9.42
N VAL A 89 1.07 -11.06 10.44
CA VAL A 89 1.00 -10.50 11.78
C VAL A 89 1.96 -9.31 11.91
N LEU A 90 3.22 -9.47 11.51
CA LEU A 90 4.23 -8.41 11.65
C LEU A 90 3.92 -7.21 10.77
N SER A 91 3.51 -7.44 9.53
CA SER A 91 3.20 -6.39 8.57
C SER A 91 2.05 -5.48 9.01
N LYS A 92 1.17 -5.97 9.89
CA LYS A 92 0.05 -5.21 10.45
C LYS A 92 0.28 -4.78 11.91
N SER A 93 1.45 -5.06 12.47
CA SER A 93 1.76 -4.71 13.86
C SER A 93 1.85 -3.19 14.05
N ASN A 94 1.28 -2.69 15.16
CA ASN A 94 1.38 -1.28 15.51
C ASN A 94 2.84 -0.83 15.65
N LEU A 95 3.68 -1.66 16.28
CA LEU A 95 5.10 -1.37 16.47
C LEU A 95 5.83 -1.06 15.15
N LEU A 96 5.62 -1.87 14.11
CA LEU A 96 6.22 -1.64 12.79
C LEU A 96 5.65 -0.37 12.15
N ARG A 97 4.33 -0.15 12.23
CA ARG A 97 3.67 1.05 11.71
C ARG A 97 4.26 2.33 12.31
N THR A 98 4.30 2.41 13.64
CA THR A 98 4.84 3.55 14.38
C THR A 98 6.33 3.76 14.10
N PHE A 99 7.11 2.68 13.98
CA PHE A 99 8.53 2.77 13.62
C PHE A 99 8.72 3.40 12.24
N LEU A 100 7.96 2.93 11.25
CA LEU A 100 8.05 3.44 9.88
C LEU A 100 7.61 4.90 9.77
N LEU A 101 6.58 5.31 10.52
CA LEU A 101 6.11 6.70 10.55
C LEU A 101 7.19 7.63 11.12
N ASN A 102 7.81 7.25 12.24
CA ASN A 102 8.93 7.99 12.84
C ASN A 102 10.15 8.03 11.90
N ALA A 103 10.46 6.93 11.23
CA ALA A 103 11.54 6.85 10.24
C ALA A 103 11.30 7.78 9.05
N GLN A 104 10.05 7.87 8.58
CA GLN A 104 9.65 8.79 7.51
C GLN A 104 9.87 10.24 7.92
N GLN A 105 9.38 10.61 9.12
CA GLN A 105 9.55 11.94 9.67
C GLN A 105 11.02 12.34 9.79
N GLU A 106 11.83 11.47 10.41
CA GLU A 106 13.25 11.73 10.62
C GLU A 106 13.99 11.94 9.29
N SER A 107 13.64 11.16 8.26
CA SER A 107 14.28 11.24 6.94
C SER A 107 13.83 12.45 6.14
N ALA A 108 12.62 12.95 6.40
CA ALA A 108 12.10 14.17 5.80
C ALA A 108 12.63 15.45 6.47
N PHE A 109 13.32 15.33 7.62
CA PHE A 109 13.78 16.46 8.43
C PHE A 109 12.63 17.41 8.82
N ILE A 110 11.47 16.83 9.15
CA ILE A 110 10.27 17.57 9.51
C ILE A 110 10.02 17.47 11.01
N GLU A 111 9.92 18.62 11.67
CA GLU A 111 9.45 18.69 13.06
C GLU A 111 7.94 18.50 13.15
N THR A 112 7.47 18.04 14.30
CA THR A 112 6.05 17.85 14.57
C THR A 112 5.42 19.19 14.90
N TYR A 113 4.46 19.63 14.10
CA TYR A 113 3.66 20.82 14.36
C TYR A 113 2.26 20.68 13.75
N GLY A 114 1.30 21.47 14.26
CA GLY A 114 -0.06 21.52 13.73
C GLY A 114 -0.14 22.35 12.45
N THR A 115 -0.83 21.84 11.43
CA THR A 115 -1.06 22.49 10.14
C THR A 115 -2.42 22.04 9.56
N THR A 116 -2.81 22.59 8.42
CA THR A 116 -3.91 22.05 7.62
C THR A 116 -3.41 21.21 6.45
N ILE A 117 -4.25 20.29 5.98
CA ILE A 117 -4.07 19.57 4.72
C ILE A 117 -5.41 19.49 3.98
N ASP A 118 -5.35 19.59 2.65
CA ASP A 118 -6.51 19.44 1.78
C ASP A 118 -6.62 17.99 1.29
N VAL A 119 -7.79 17.40 1.53
CA VAL A 119 -8.16 16.06 1.04
C VAL A 119 -9.33 16.20 0.07
N PHE A 120 -9.15 15.72 -1.15
CA PHE A 120 -10.09 15.94 -2.23
C PHE A 120 -11.04 14.75 -2.42
N LEU A 121 -12.26 15.03 -2.85
CA LEU A 121 -13.15 14.04 -3.46
C LEU A 121 -12.86 13.92 -4.96
N MET A 122 -13.36 12.86 -5.60
CA MET A 122 -13.09 12.61 -7.03
C MET A 122 -13.67 13.67 -7.99
N ASN A 123 -14.62 14.49 -7.55
CA ASN A 123 -15.12 15.66 -8.29
C ASN A 123 -14.29 16.95 -8.05
N GLY A 124 -13.18 16.86 -7.32
CA GLY A 124 -12.33 18.01 -7.00
C GLY A 124 -12.78 18.86 -5.81
N TYR A 125 -13.86 18.51 -5.12
CA TYR A 125 -14.25 19.17 -3.87
C TYR A 125 -13.17 18.93 -2.80
N SER A 126 -12.72 20.00 -2.13
CA SER A 126 -11.67 19.93 -1.10
C SER A 126 -12.26 19.93 0.31
N ILE A 127 -11.74 19.04 1.16
CA ILE A 127 -12.01 18.95 2.59
C ILE A 127 -10.71 19.33 3.31
N THR A 128 -10.66 20.52 3.89
CA THR A 128 -9.50 21.00 4.66
C THR A 128 -9.61 20.53 6.11
N VAL A 129 -8.60 19.82 6.61
CA VAL A 129 -8.57 19.30 7.99
C VAL A 129 -7.31 19.70 8.73
N ASN A 130 -7.43 19.94 10.04
CA ASN A 130 -6.31 20.21 10.93
C ASN A 130 -5.59 18.90 11.29
N VAL A 131 -4.29 18.84 10.99
CA VAL A 131 -3.45 17.66 11.17
C VAL A 131 -2.12 18.01 11.83
N SER A 132 -1.50 17.01 12.46
CA SER A 132 -0.07 17.06 12.74
C SER A 132 0.71 16.67 11.47
N THR A 133 1.89 17.24 11.25
CA THR A 133 2.77 16.84 10.13
C THR A 133 3.15 15.36 10.13
N THR A 134 2.98 14.67 11.25
CA THR A 134 3.32 13.25 11.48
C THR A 134 2.11 12.35 11.64
N GLU A 135 0.91 12.86 11.39
CA GLU A 135 -0.32 12.09 11.55
C GLU A 135 -0.45 11.00 10.48
N SER A 136 -0.90 9.81 10.85
CA SER A 136 -0.98 8.66 9.95
C SER A 136 -2.10 8.81 8.90
N SER A 137 -1.99 8.08 7.79
CA SER A 137 -3.00 8.09 6.72
C SER A 137 -4.41 7.79 7.22
N LEU A 138 -4.56 6.80 8.12
CA LEU A 138 -5.84 6.46 8.73
C LEU A 138 -6.41 7.62 9.56
N LYS A 139 -5.59 8.29 10.37
CA LYS A 139 -6.04 9.41 11.21
C LYS A 139 -6.47 10.62 10.38
N VAL A 140 -5.75 10.92 9.30
CA VAL A 140 -6.16 11.96 8.35
C VAL A 140 -7.46 11.57 7.65
N LEU A 141 -7.63 10.30 7.24
CA LEU A 141 -8.87 9.80 6.66
C LEU A 141 -10.07 9.95 7.62
N GLU A 142 -9.92 9.50 8.87
CA GLU A 142 -10.93 9.64 9.92
C GLU A 142 -11.38 11.09 10.08
N LYS A 143 -10.42 12.03 10.17
CA LYS A 143 -10.72 13.47 10.26
C LYS A 143 -11.45 14.00 9.03
N SER A 144 -11.03 13.63 7.83
CA SER A 144 -11.65 14.08 6.58
C SER A 144 -13.07 13.55 6.41
N LEU A 145 -13.31 12.27 6.75
CA LEU A 145 -14.63 11.65 6.66
C LEU A 145 -15.58 12.18 7.74
N ARG A 146 -15.08 12.40 8.95
CA ARG A 146 -15.85 13.06 10.03
C ARG A 146 -16.24 14.50 9.65
N ALA A 147 -15.38 15.23 8.95
CA ALA A 147 -15.65 16.60 8.50
C ALA A 147 -16.78 16.71 7.45
N ILE A 148 -17.19 15.59 6.84
CA ILE A 148 -18.34 15.51 5.93
C ILE A 148 -19.49 14.68 6.50
N ASP A 149 -19.48 14.46 7.82
CA ASP A 149 -20.50 13.72 8.58
C ASP A 149 -20.72 12.27 8.11
N LEU A 150 -19.68 11.61 7.58
CA LEU A 150 -19.75 10.17 7.31
C LEU A 150 -19.71 9.39 8.66
N PRO A 151 -20.63 8.45 8.91
CA PRO A 151 -20.57 7.57 10.06
C PRO A 151 -19.25 6.81 10.18
N GLU A 152 -18.72 6.68 11.39
CA GLU A 152 -17.40 6.07 11.64
C GLU A 152 -17.32 4.61 11.16
N ASP A 153 -18.44 3.87 11.23
CA ASP A 153 -18.58 2.49 10.75
C ASP A 153 -18.27 2.32 9.25
N PHE A 154 -18.32 3.41 8.47
CA PHE A 154 -17.99 3.38 7.05
C PHE A 154 -16.55 3.79 6.74
N THR A 155 -15.77 4.25 7.72
CA THR A 155 -14.41 4.78 7.52
C THR A 155 -13.51 3.80 6.76
N TYR A 156 -13.54 2.53 7.15
CA TYR A 156 -12.64 1.49 6.61
C TYR A 156 -12.98 1.04 5.19
N TYR A 157 -14.16 1.43 4.66
CA TYR A 157 -14.52 1.22 3.26
C TYR A 157 -13.84 2.23 2.32
N PHE A 158 -13.13 3.21 2.86
CA PHE A 158 -12.40 4.21 2.11
C PHE A 158 -10.91 4.18 2.42
N ALA A 159 -10.11 4.78 1.56
CA ALA A 159 -8.70 5.03 1.80
C ALA A 159 -8.24 6.30 1.08
N LEU A 160 -7.08 6.81 1.50
CA LEU A 160 -6.42 7.92 0.84
C LEU A 160 -5.52 7.42 -0.30
N PHE A 161 -5.56 8.11 -1.42
CA PHE A 161 -4.71 7.85 -2.58
C PHE A 161 -4.04 9.14 -3.04
N LEU A 162 -2.87 9.01 -3.68
CA LEU A 162 -2.28 10.10 -4.45
C LEU A 162 -2.79 10.04 -5.88
N LEU A 163 -3.38 11.14 -6.33
CA LEU A 163 -3.83 11.37 -7.70
C LEU A 163 -2.95 12.43 -8.34
N ARG A 164 -2.29 12.11 -9.45
CA ARG A 164 -1.49 13.06 -10.22
C ARG A 164 -2.34 13.71 -11.30
N LYS A 165 -2.23 15.02 -11.46
CA LYS A 165 -2.74 15.74 -12.63
C LYS A 165 -1.62 15.79 -13.68
N GLU A 166 -1.86 15.17 -14.82
CA GLU A 166 -0.92 15.18 -15.95
C GLU A 166 -1.02 16.50 -16.72
N SER A 167 0.00 16.80 -17.52
CA SER A 167 0.06 18.03 -18.33
C SER A 167 -1.02 18.12 -19.42
N ASP A 168 -1.56 16.98 -19.86
CA ASP A 168 -2.66 16.90 -20.82
C ASP A 168 -4.05 17.03 -20.16
N GLY A 169 -4.09 17.29 -18.85
CA GLY A 169 -5.32 17.42 -18.07
C GLY A 169 -5.90 16.08 -17.60
N LYS A 170 -5.33 14.94 -18.00
CA LYS A 170 -5.73 13.63 -17.47
C LYS A 170 -5.29 13.48 -16.02
N VAL A 171 -5.95 12.57 -15.32
CA VAL A 171 -5.57 12.21 -13.96
C VAL A 171 -5.10 10.76 -13.91
N THR A 172 -4.03 10.53 -13.16
CA THR A 172 -3.43 9.21 -12.98
C THR A 172 -3.40 8.87 -11.49
N LEU A 173 -3.99 7.74 -11.12
CA LEU A 173 -3.88 7.21 -9.76
C LEU A 173 -2.45 6.68 -9.55
N VAL A 174 -1.70 7.31 -8.65
CA VAL A 174 -0.27 7.02 -8.46
C VAL A 174 -0.07 5.88 -7.47
N ARG A 175 -0.67 6.00 -6.28
CA ARG A 175 -0.57 4.99 -5.22
C ARG A 175 -1.61 5.19 -4.12
N LYS A 176 -1.90 4.12 -3.40
CA LYS A 176 -2.59 4.16 -2.09
C LYS A 176 -1.62 4.65 -1.02
N LEU A 177 -2.08 5.52 -0.12
CA LEU A 177 -1.34 5.89 1.10
C LEU A 177 -1.60 4.83 2.16
N MET A 178 -0.53 4.30 2.74
CA MET A 178 -0.61 3.26 3.78
C MET A 178 -0.59 3.88 5.17
N ASP A 179 -1.07 3.14 6.18
CA ASP A 179 -1.19 3.65 7.56
C ASP A 179 0.15 3.94 8.24
N PHE A 180 1.25 3.40 7.72
CA PHE A 180 2.61 3.70 8.17
C PHE A 180 3.19 4.99 7.56
N GLU A 181 2.40 5.72 6.77
CA GLU A 181 2.79 6.95 6.12
C GLU A 181 2.04 8.15 6.72
N SER A 182 2.71 9.31 6.72
CA SER A 182 2.08 10.61 6.90
C SER A 182 1.66 11.17 5.53
N PRO A 183 0.36 11.45 5.30
CA PRO A 183 -0.10 12.09 4.07
C PRO A 183 0.58 13.43 3.80
N PHE A 184 0.88 14.21 4.85
CA PHE A 184 1.57 15.49 4.73
C PHE A 184 2.98 15.32 4.14
N ILE A 185 3.77 14.38 4.67
CA ILE A 185 5.13 14.13 4.20
C ILE A 185 5.11 13.50 2.80
N SER A 186 4.21 12.53 2.59
CA SER A 186 4.03 11.85 1.32
C SER A 186 3.63 12.81 0.20
N LEU A 187 2.80 13.82 0.48
CA LEU A 187 2.41 14.84 -0.49
C LEU A 187 3.57 15.76 -0.88
N ARG A 188 4.42 16.19 0.07
CA ARG A 188 5.57 17.08 -0.23
C ARG A 188 6.62 16.45 -1.15
N THR A 189 6.73 15.12 -1.12
CA THR A 189 7.67 14.37 -1.97
C THR A 189 7.05 13.95 -3.31
N ALA A 190 5.72 13.94 -3.40
CA ALA A 190 4.96 13.64 -4.60
C ALA A 190 4.72 14.91 -5.44
N SER A 191 5.38 15.01 -6.59
CA SER A 191 5.18 16.14 -7.51
C SER A 191 3.80 16.08 -8.16
N ASP A 192 3.12 17.23 -8.25
CA ASP A 192 1.86 17.42 -8.97
C ASP A 192 0.75 16.44 -8.56
N CYS A 193 0.78 16.00 -7.30
CA CYS A 193 -0.19 15.09 -6.72
C CYS A 193 -1.14 15.82 -5.78
N GLN A 194 -2.34 15.27 -5.64
CA GLN A 194 -3.31 15.62 -4.62
C GLN A 194 -3.70 14.36 -3.85
N ILE A 195 -4.11 14.52 -2.60
CA ILE A 195 -4.65 13.43 -1.80
C ILE A 195 -6.14 13.33 -2.10
N VAL A 196 -6.61 12.14 -2.47
CA VAL A 196 -8.03 11.88 -2.75
C VAL A 196 -8.59 10.75 -1.90
N ILE A 197 -9.86 10.85 -1.53
CA ILE A 197 -10.62 9.75 -0.93
C ILE A 197 -11.20 8.89 -2.05
N ARG A 198 -10.97 7.57 -1.98
CA ARG A 198 -11.62 6.59 -2.85
C ARG A 198 -12.06 5.38 -2.04
N LYS A 199 -13.05 4.63 -2.56
CA LYS A 199 -13.45 3.34 -2.01
C LYS A 199 -12.27 2.37 -1.98
N ASN A 200 -12.21 1.53 -0.96
CA ASN A 200 -11.11 0.64 -0.63
C ASN A 200 -11.58 -0.80 -0.39
N TYR A 201 -12.40 -1.31 -1.30
CA TYR A 201 -12.88 -2.69 -1.37
C TYR A 201 -13.16 -3.06 -2.83
N TRP A 202 -13.22 -4.36 -3.11
CA TRP A 202 -13.39 -4.89 -4.45
C TRP A 202 -14.78 -5.47 -4.69
N ASP A 203 -15.37 -6.13 -3.70
CA ASP A 203 -16.70 -6.72 -3.79
C ASP A 203 -17.77 -5.61 -3.86
N PRO A 204 -18.50 -5.47 -4.98
CA PRO A 204 -19.56 -4.48 -5.11
C PRO A 204 -20.77 -4.76 -4.22
N ASN A 205 -20.84 -5.91 -3.54
CA ASN A 205 -21.90 -6.17 -2.56
C ASN A 205 -21.84 -5.21 -1.37
N TYR A 206 -20.66 -4.75 -0.98
CA TYR A 206 -20.53 -3.73 0.07
C TYR A 206 -21.26 -2.43 -0.28
N ASP A 207 -21.40 -2.10 -1.57
CA ASP A 207 -22.16 -0.92 -2.01
C ASP A 207 -23.61 -0.96 -1.51
N LEU A 208 -24.22 -2.15 -1.36
CA LEU A 208 -25.62 -2.28 -0.94
C LEU A 208 -25.87 -1.69 0.46
N ASP A 209 -24.91 -1.83 1.36
CA ASP A 209 -25.00 -1.30 2.71
C ASP A 209 -24.62 0.18 2.73
N LEU A 210 -23.55 0.56 2.03
CA LEU A 210 -23.12 1.96 1.92
C LEU A 210 -24.19 2.86 1.28
N MET A 211 -24.89 2.36 0.26
CA MET A 211 -25.93 3.11 -0.44
C MET A 211 -27.15 3.44 0.44
N ARG A 212 -27.28 2.83 1.64
CA ARG A 212 -28.33 3.17 2.60
C ARG A 212 -28.05 4.49 3.33
N ASP A 213 -26.79 4.86 3.45
CA ASP A 213 -26.37 6.14 4.00
C ASP A 213 -26.22 7.20 2.91
N ARG A 214 -26.67 8.42 3.20
CA ARG A 214 -26.71 9.52 2.22
C ARG A 214 -25.31 9.99 1.82
N ILE A 215 -24.38 10.07 2.79
CA ILE A 215 -23.02 10.56 2.55
C ILE A 215 -22.21 9.50 1.81
N ALA A 216 -22.27 8.24 2.27
CA ALA A 216 -21.64 7.12 1.61
C ALA A 216 -22.15 6.94 0.17
N LEU A 217 -23.46 6.98 -0.07
CA LEU A 217 -24.04 6.98 -1.42
C LEU A 217 -23.45 8.11 -2.28
N ASN A 218 -23.33 9.32 -1.72
CA ASN A 218 -22.80 10.46 -2.44
C ASN A 218 -21.32 10.27 -2.81
N LEU A 219 -20.50 9.68 -1.93
CA LEU A 219 -19.11 9.36 -2.20
C LEU A 219 -18.98 8.32 -3.32
N LEU A 220 -19.77 7.24 -3.28
CA LEU A 220 -19.80 6.23 -4.34
C LEU A 220 -20.26 6.81 -5.67
N TYR A 221 -21.29 7.67 -5.65
CA TYR A 221 -21.80 8.36 -6.83
C TYR A 221 -20.74 9.28 -7.47
N ILE A 222 -20.09 10.12 -6.66
CA ILE A 222 -19.03 11.04 -7.11
C ILE A 222 -17.87 10.27 -7.73
N GLN A 223 -17.43 9.19 -7.10
CA GLN A 223 -16.36 8.36 -7.65
C GLN A 223 -16.80 7.71 -8.97
N SER A 224 -18.03 7.20 -9.05
CA SER A 224 -18.52 6.51 -10.25
C SER A 224 -18.68 7.46 -11.44
N LEU A 225 -19.05 8.72 -11.21
CA LEU A 225 -19.03 9.77 -12.24
C LEU A 225 -17.61 9.98 -12.78
N SER A 226 -16.64 10.16 -11.88
CA SER A 226 -15.25 10.35 -12.28
C SER A 226 -14.69 9.15 -13.04
N ASP A 227 -15.00 7.92 -12.59
CA ASP A 227 -14.56 6.70 -13.26
C ASP A 227 -15.22 6.55 -14.66
N MET A 228 -16.45 7.06 -14.88
CA MET A 228 -17.08 7.15 -16.21
C MET A 228 -16.40 8.19 -17.10
N GLU A 229 -16.04 9.35 -16.55
CA GLU A 229 -15.35 10.44 -17.27
C GLU A 229 -13.93 10.04 -17.68
N MET A 230 -13.27 9.19 -16.88
CA MET A 230 -11.96 8.62 -17.21
C MET A 230 -12.04 7.43 -18.19
N ASP A 231 -13.23 7.08 -18.68
CA ASP A 231 -13.51 5.91 -19.53
C ASP A 231 -13.07 4.56 -18.89
N TRP A 232 -13.15 4.45 -17.56
CA TRP A 232 -12.83 3.20 -16.86
C TRP A 232 -13.93 2.14 -16.99
N MET A 233 -15.13 2.55 -17.38
CA MET A 233 -16.28 1.67 -17.58
C MET A 233 -16.77 1.73 -19.02
N ILE A 234 -17.18 0.57 -19.54
CA ILE A 234 -17.73 0.44 -20.88
C ILE A 234 -19.25 0.43 -20.77
N ALA A 235 -19.90 1.41 -21.39
CA ALA A 235 -21.36 1.54 -21.41
C ALA A 235 -21.85 1.79 -22.84
N SER A 236 -23.00 1.20 -23.21
CA SER A 236 -23.62 1.47 -24.50
C SER A 236 -24.13 2.92 -24.58
N PRO A 237 -24.35 3.47 -25.80
CA PRO A 237 -24.92 4.81 -25.96
C PRO A 237 -26.25 4.99 -25.24
N GLU A 238 -27.14 3.98 -25.25
CA GLU A 238 -28.43 4.08 -24.56
C GLU A 238 -28.25 4.15 -23.04
N VAL A 239 -27.34 3.36 -22.48
CA VAL A 239 -27.05 3.39 -21.04
C VAL A 239 -26.42 4.73 -20.66
N ARG A 240 -25.47 5.25 -21.44
CA ARG A 240 -24.88 6.57 -21.21
C ARG A 240 -25.95 7.67 -21.23
N GLN A 241 -26.89 7.63 -22.17
CA GLN A 241 -28.00 8.58 -22.22
C GLN A 241 -28.87 8.51 -20.97
N ARG A 242 -29.25 7.30 -20.53
CA ARG A 242 -30.05 7.11 -19.30
C ARG A 242 -29.31 7.62 -18.06
N LEU A 243 -28.01 7.33 -17.93
CA LEU A 243 -27.17 7.83 -16.83
C LEU A 243 -27.12 9.37 -16.83
N SER A 244 -26.97 10.01 -17.99
CA SER A 244 -27.01 11.48 -18.11
C SER A 244 -28.35 12.07 -17.67
N SER A 245 -29.48 11.45 -18.04
CA SER A 245 -30.81 11.90 -17.57
C SER A 245 -30.96 11.77 -16.05
N LEU A 246 -30.41 10.71 -15.46
CA LEU A 246 -30.41 10.51 -14.00
C LEU A 246 -29.52 11.52 -13.28
N GLN A 247 -28.40 11.91 -13.88
CA GLN A 247 -27.54 12.97 -13.37
C GLN A 247 -28.26 14.32 -13.35
N VAL A 248 -28.96 14.69 -14.44
CA VAL A 248 -29.74 15.95 -14.51
C VAL A 248 -30.87 15.98 -13.49
N THR A 249 -31.54 14.86 -13.27
CA THR A 249 -32.63 14.74 -12.29
C THR A 249 -32.15 14.54 -10.85
N GLY A 250 -30.83 14.35 -10.63
CA GLY A 250 -30.25 14.14 -9.31
C GLY A 250 -30.57 12.79 -8.67
N ASN A 251 -31.07 11.81 -9.43
CA ASN A 251 -31.46 10.50 -8.90
C ASN A 251 -30.25 9.56 -8.76
N LYS A 252 -29.50 9.76 -7.67
CA LYS A 252 -28.25 9.03 -7.38
C LYS A 252 -28.46 7.54 -7.15
N HIS A 253 -29.53 7.14 -6.47
CA HIS A 253 -29.79 5.72 -6.20
C HIS A 253 -29.99 4.93 -7.49
N GLU A 254 -30.86 5.41 -8.37
CA GLU A 254 -31.12 4.73 -9.64
C GLU A 254 -29.89 4.77 -10.56
N TYR A 255 -29.14 5.87 -10.54
CA TYR A 255 -27.85 5.94 -11.23
C TYR A 255 -26.90 4.84 -10.75
N MET A 256 -26.76 4.68 -9.44
CA MET A 256 -25.90 3.65 -8.84
C MET A 256 -26.39 2.23 -9.12
N ASN A 257 -27.70 2.00 -9.14
CA ASN A 257 -28.29 0.70 -9.50
C ASN A 257 -27.95 0.28 -10.94
N ILE A 258 -27.84 1.24 -11.87
CA ILE A 258 -27.44 0.93 -13.24
C ILE A 258 -25.93 0.73 -13.32
N ILE A 259 -25.15 1.66 -12.77
CA ILE A 259 -23.70 1.70 -12.99
C ILE A 259 -22.98 0.49 -12.39
N ARG A 260 -23.46 -0.02 -11.24
CA ARG A 260 -22.88 -1.19 -10.57
C ARG A 260 -22.95 -2.47 -11.40
N ASN A 261 -23.85 -2.52 -12.38
CA ASN A 261 -24.03 -3.66 -13.28
C ASN A 261 -23.22 -3.52 -14.57
N LEU A 262 -22.49 -2.41 -14.76
CA LEU A 262 -21.66 -2.22 -15.94
C LEU A 262 -20.38 -3.06 -15.88
N PRO A 263 -19.86 -3.48 -17.05
CA PRO A 263 -18.54 -4.08 -17.14
C PRO A 263 -17.46 -3.15 -16.56
N SER A 264 -16.61 -3.71 -15.69
CA SER A 264 -15.50 -3.00 -15.04
C SER A 264 -15.90 -1.99 -13.96
N TYR A 265 -17.17 -1.98 -13.52
CA TYR A 265 -17.52 -1.24 -12.32
C TYR A 265 -16.66 -1.70 -11.14
N GLY A 266 -16.14 -0.74 -10.36
CA GLY A 266 -15.23 -1.03 -9.24
C GLY A 266 -13.81 -1.44 -9.65
N CYS A 267 -13.48 -1.49 -10.93
CA CYS A 267 -12.12 -1.78 -11.39
C CYS A 267 -11.25 -0.52 -11.46
N ILE A 268 -9.94 -0.71 -11.30
CA ILE A 268 -8.91 0.31 -11.56
C ILE A 268 -8.25 0.00 -12.89
N GLN A 269 -8.06 1.04 -13.73
CA GLN A 269 -7.38 0.90 -15.02
C GLN A 269 -5.97 1.49 -15.02
N PHE A 270 -5.06 0.82 -15.72
CA PHE A 270 -3.68 1.22 -15.93
C PHE A 270 -3.37 1.19 -17.42
N SER A 271 -2.99 2.33 -17.98
CA SER A 271 -2.74 2.47 -19.42
C SER A 271 -1.26 2.36 -19.76
N ASN A 272 -0.94 2.26 -21.05
CA ASN A 272 0.42 2.29 -21.60
C ASN A 272 1.36 1.16 -21.09
N VAL A 273 0.80 0.00 -20.74
CA VAL A 273 1.56 -1.14 -20.23
C VAL A 273 2.12 -1.95 -21.38
N ASP A 274 3.42 -2.24 -21.36
CA ASP A 274 4.03 -3.19 -22.29
C ASP A 274 3.81 -4.61 -21.78
N CYS A 275 3.18 -5.45 -22.60
CA CYS A 275 2.81 -6.83 -22.24
C CYS A 275 3.43 -7.83 -23.22
N ASP A 276 3.86 -9.00 -22.72
CA ASP A 276 4.42 -10.10 -23.54
C ASP A 276 3.42 -11.23 -23.84
N PHE A 277 2.15 -11.09 -23.44
CA PHE A 277 1.17 -12.18 -23.55
C PHE A 277 0.74 -12.50 -24.98
N PHE A 278 0.42 -11.47 -25.78
CA PHE A 278 -0.04 -11.62 -27.17
C PHE A 278 1.16 -11.57 -28.12
N GLU A 279 1.85 -10.43 -28.14
CA GLU A 279 3.08 -10.20 -28.88
C GLU A 279 4.07 -9.46 -27.98
N PRO A 280 5.39 -9.67 -28.13
CA PRO A 280 6.38 -8.97 -27.31
C PRO A 280 6.24 -7.45 -27.40
N LYS A 281 6.11 -6.78 -26.24
CA LYS A 281 5.96 -5.31 -26.12
C LYS A 281 4.70 -4.74 -26.76
N SER A 282 3.63 -5.53 -26.83
CA SER A 282 2.31 -5.02 -27.19
C SER A 282 1.84 -4.01 -26.13
N LYS A 283 1.31 -2.86 -26.58
CA LYS A 283 0.70 -1.87 -25.68
C LYS A 283 -0.69 -2.35 -25.26
N ALA A 284 -0.90 -2.41 -23.95
CA ALA A 284 -2.13 -2.88 -23.36
C ALA A 284 -2.64 -1.92 -22.27
N THR A 285 -3.94 -2.00 -22.01
CA THR A 285 -4.58 -1.45 -20.81
C THR A 285 -4.84 -2.61 -19.85
N ILE A 286 -4.39 -2.46 -18.61
CA ILE A 286 -4.62 -3.41 -17.54
C ILE A 286 -5.80 -2.94 -16.71
N VAL A 287 -6.72 -3.86 -16.39
CA VAL A 287 -7.94 -3.59 -15.63
C VAL A 287 -7.94 -4.53 -14.44
N ILE A 288 -8.01 -4.00 -13.23
CA ILE A 288 -7.92 -4.82 -12.01
C ILE A 288 -9.16 -4.60 -11.17
N GLY A 289 -9.83 -5.69 -10.82
CA GLY A 289 -11.05 -5.71 -10.02
C GLY A 289 -11.89 -6.94 -10.35
N ASN A 290 -13.01 -7.13 -9.66
CA ASN A 290 -13.89 -8.30 -9.85
C ASN A 290 -13.14 -9.64 -9.75
N GLN A 291 -12.18 -9.74 -8.83
CA GLN A 291 -11.34 -10.94 -8.61
C GLN A 291 -10.48 -11.34 -9.81
N GLU A 292 -10.25 -10.42 -10.75
CA GLU A 292 -9.55 -10.66 -12.01
C GLU A 292 -8.56 -9.53 -12.34
N LEU A 293 -7.53 -9.88 -13.12
CA LEU A 293 -6.70 -8.94 -13.87
C LEU A 293 -7.05 -9.13 -15.35
N GLY A 294 -7.62 -8.11 -15.97
CA GLY A 294 -7.89 -8.04 -17.40
C GLY A 294 -6.75 -7.37 -18.16
N ILE A 295 -6.36 -7.93 -19.31
CA ILE A 295 -5.45 -7.32 -20.28
C ILE A 295 -6.26 -7.00 -21.52
N ARG A 296 -6.37 -5.70 -21.85
CA ARG A 296 -7.04 -5.20 -23.03
C ARG A 296 -6.04 -4.73 -24.07
N THR A 297 -6.18 -5.22 -25.29
CA THR A 297 -5.43 -4.76 -26.45
C THR A 297 -6.38 -4.28 -27.53
N MET A 298 -5.91 -3.32 -28.34
CA MET A 298 -6.65 -2.81 -29.49
C MET A 298 -6.18 -3.54 -30.74
N ASN A 299 -7.09 -4.24 -31.42
CA ASN A 299 -6.84 -4.77 -32.76
C ASN A 299 -7.76 -4.04 -33.76
N GLY A 300 -7.25 -2.95 -34.34
CA GLY A 300 -8.04 -2.03 -35.14
C GLY A 300 -9.12 -1.33 -34.30
N LYS A 301 -10.41 -1.59 -34.60
CA LYS A 301 -11.56 -1.07 -33.83
C LYS A 301 -12.10 -2.04 -32.79
N VAL A 302 -11.55 -3.25 -32.71
CA VAL A 302 -12.02 -4.30 -31.79
C VAL A 302 -11.13 -4.32 -30.55
N ILE A 303 -11.76 -4.21 -29.38
CA ILE A 303 -11.10 -4.42 -28.09
C ILE A 303 -11.06 -5.93 -27.85
N GLN A 304 -9.87 -6.49 -27.70
CA GLN A 304 -9.68 -7.86 -27.23
C GLN A 304 -9.32 -7.82 -25.75
N GLU A 305 -10.09 -8.53 -24.92
CA GLU A 305 -9.85 -8.63 -23.48
C GLU A 305 -9.54 -10.08 -23.10
N THR A 306 -8.43 -10.30 -22.40
CA THR A 306 -8.11 -11.57 -21.73
C THR A 306 -8.15 -11.38 -20.22
N LYS A 307 -8.85 -12.25 -19.51
CA LYS A 307 -9.08 -12.16 -18.07
C LYS A 307 -8.32 -13.25 -17.33
N PHE A 308 -7.61 -12.86 -16.28
CA PHE A 308 -6.81 -13.73 -15.43
C PHE A 308 -7.40 -13.70 -14.02
N ARG A 309 -7.99 -14.81 -13.59
CA ARG A 309 -8.54 -14.92 -12.22
C ARG A 309 -7.42 -14.89 -11.20
N VAL A 310 -7.58 -14.05 -10.18
CA VAL A 310 -6.59 -13.94 -9.10
C VAL A 310 -6.37 -15.29 -8.42
N THR A 311 -7.43 -16.10 -8.26
CA THR A 311 -7.35 -17.43 -7.67
C THR A 311 -6.47 -18.41 -8.44
N ARG A 312 -6.18 -18.14 -9.72
CA ARG A 312 -5.33 -18.98 -10.59
C ARG A 312 -3.90 -18.44 -10.72
N MET A 313 -3.60 -17.33 -10.05
CA MET A 313 -2.25 -16.79 -9.95
C MET A 313 -1.54 -17.50 -8.81
N ARG A 314 -0.56 -18.35 -9.14
CA ARG A 314 0.23 -19.03 -8.11
C ARG A 314 1.07 -18.04 -7.33
N CYS A 315 1.74 -17.15 -8.04
CA CYS A 315 2.58 -16.10 -7.48
C CYS A 315 2.73 -14.92 -8.45
N TRP A 316 3.26 -13.79 -7.94
CA TRP A 316 3.73 -12.69 -8.77
C TRP A 316 5.00 -12.07 -8.20
N ARG A 317 5.65 -11.20 -8.96
CA ARG A 317 6.84 -10.45 -8.56
C ARG A 317 6.89 -9.13 -9.30
N VAL A 318 7.65 -8.20 -8.77
CA VAL A 318 7.94 -6.86 -9.28
C VAL A 318 9.43 -6.71 -9.19
N THR A 319 10.03 -6.30 -10.29
CA THR A 319 11.46 -6.06 -10.42
C THR A 319 11.68 -4.65 -10.93
N THR A 320 12.75 -4.02 -10.47
CA THR A 320 13.13 -2.69 -10.97
C THR A 320 13.96 -2.89 -12.21
N ILE A 321 13.58 -2.27 -13.31
CA ILE A 321 14.40 -2.25 -14.52
C ILE A 321 15.33 -1.05 -14.40
N SER A 322 16.63 -1.27 -14.19
CA SER A 322 17.62 -0.20 -14.31
C SER A 322 17.76 0.15 -15.79
N SER A 323 17.56 1.41 -16.14
CA SER A 323 17.92 1.94 -17.46
C SER A 323 19.44 2.15 -17.51
N ASP A 324 20.21 1.05 -17.49
CA ASP A 324 21.65 1.05 -17.69
C ASP A 324 21.97 1.12 -19.19
N THR A 325 21.61 2.24 -19.84
CA THR A 325 22.10 2.60 -21.17
C THR A 325 22.05 4.11 -21.38
N ASN A 326 23.06 4.84 -20.91
CA ASN A 326 23.99 5.51 -21.83
C ASN A 326 25.07 6.30 -21.09
N ASN A 327 26.27 6.18 -21.64
CA ASN A 327 27.57 6.52 -21.11
C ASN A 327 27.89 8.02 -21.23
N ASP A 328 26.93 8.92 -21.02
CA ASP A 328 27.18 10.36 -21.11
C ASP A 328 27.13 11.03 -19.73
N LYS A 329 28.34 11.25 -19.19
CA LYS A 329 28.61 12.21 -18.13
C LYS A 329 28.36 13.63 -18.63
N LYS A 330 27.10 14.04 -18.78
CA LYS A 330 26.73 15.46 -18.89
C LYS A 330 25.49 15.74 -18.06
N ILE A 331 25.73 16.49 -16.98
CA ILE A 331 24.79 17.34 -16.25
C ILE A 331 23.41 16.70 -16.05
N LYS A 332 23.28 15.91 -14.97
CA LYS A 332 21.96 15.60 -14.40
C LYS A 332 21.36 16.89 -13.87
N THR A 333 20.64 17.62 -14.71
CA THR A 333 19.50 18.39 -14.24
C THR A 333 18.59 17.43 -13.49
N ARG A 334 17.96 17.94 -12.43
CA ARG A 334 17.19 17.22 -11.41
C ARG A 334 15.86 16.69 -11.96
N GLU A 335 15.84 16.17 -13.18
CA GLU A 335 14.72 15.45 -13.77
C GLU A 335 14.65 14.07 -13.09
N LYS A 336 13.56 13.86 -12.36
CA LYS A 336 13.20 12.65 -11.62
C LYS A 336 13.51 11.41 -12.47
N CYS A 337 14.44 10.56 -12.04
CA CYS A 337 14.58 9.21 -12.59
C CYS A 337 13.25 8.48 -12.38
N ARG A 338 12.43 8.35 -13.43
CA ARG A 338 11.24 7.48 -13.39
C ARG A 338 11.74 6.06 -13.56
N TYR A 339 11.68 5.29 -12.49
CA TYR A 339 11.97 3.86 -12.56
C TYR A 339 10.85 3.17 -13.31
N THR A 340 11.21 2.44 -14.35
CA THR A 340 10.29 1.49 -14.97
C THR A 340 10.34 0.19 -14.17
N TYR A 341 9.18 -0.34 -13.84
CA TYR A 341 9.06 -1.59 -13.12
C TYR A 341 8.49 -2.68 -14.03
N GLU A 342 8.88 -3.91 -13.76
CA GLU A 342 8.32 -5.10 -14.38
C GLU A 342 7.52 -5.85 -13.33
N LEU A 343 6.21 -6.05 -13.54
CA LEU A 343 5.41 -7.01 -12.80
C LEU A 343 5.29 -8.29 -13.62
N SER A 344 5.66 -9.43 -13.05
CA SER A 344 5.43 -10.75 -13.66
C SER A 344 4.56 -11.61 -12.75
N PHE A 345 3.62 -12.36 -13.30
CA PHE A 345 2.80 -13.31 -12.54
C PHE A 345 2.79 -14.70 -13.19
N GLU A 346 2.83 -15.74 -12.36
CA GLU A 346 2.77 -17.14 -12.78
C GLU A 346 1.31 -17.60 -12.73
N TYR A 347 0.75 -17.95 -13.89
CA TYR A 347 -0.66 -18.24 -14.05
C TYR A 347 -0.91 -19.69 -14.50
N LEU A 348 -1.88 -20.35 -13.86
CA LEU A 348 -2.33 -21.69 -14.23
C LEU A 348 -3.24 -21.64 -15.47
N MET A 349 -2.67 -21.87 -16.65
CA MET A 349 -3.37 -21.87 -17.93
C MET A 349 -4.31 -23.07 -18.08
N ALA A 350 -3.84 -24.24 -17.66
CA ALA A 350 -4.56 -25.52 -17.63
C ALA A 350 -3.93 -26.40 -16.53
N LYS A 351 -4.53 -27.56 -16.22
CA LYS A 351 -3.97 -28.51 -15.24
C LYS A 351 -2.50 -28.81 -15.56
N ASN A 352 -1.61 -28.66 -14.58
CA ASN A 352 -0.15 -28.76 -14.72
C ASN A 352 0.51 -27.82 -15.77
N CYS A 353 -0.15 -26.75 -16.21
CA CYS A 353 0.39 -25.81 -17.20
C CYS A 353 0.47 -24.39 -16.63
N LEU A 354 1.62 -24.07 -16.03
CA LEU A 354 1.93 -22.73 -15.51
C LEU A 354 2.68 -21.90 -16.57
N LYS A 355 2.29 -20.63 -16.73
CA LYS A 355 2.95 -19.68 -17.62
C LYS A 355 3.23 -18.36 -16.89
N TRP A 356 4.44 -17.84 -17.06
CA TRP A 356 4.77 -16.48 -16.63
C TRP A 356 4.29 -15.46 -17.67
N ILE A 357 3.64 -14.41 -17.18
CA ILE A 357 3.19 -13.27 -17.98
C ILE A 357 3.81 -12.01 -17.40
N LYS A 358 4.34 -11.15 -18.28
CA LYS A 358 5.09 -9.95 -17.91
C LYS A 358 4.37 -8.68 -18.33
N LEU A 359 4.32 -7.73 -17.40
CA LEU A 359 3.80 -6.38 -17.54
C LEU A 359 4.91 -5.39 -17.20
N VAL A 360 5.26 -4.48 -18.11
CA VAL A 360 6.24 -3.42 -17.85
C VAL A 360 5.52 -2.08 -17.83
N THR A 361 5.56 -1.41 -16.67
CA THR A 361 4.85 -0.15 -16.41
C THR A 361 5.40 0.55 -15.17
N GLU A 362 5.32 1.89 -15.13
CA GLU A 362 5.64 2.70 -13.95
C GLU A 362 4.67 2.40 -12.77
N GLN A 363 3.46 1.90 -13.05
CA GLN A 363 2.43 1.61 -12.05
C GLN A 363 2.46 0.17 -11.53
N ALA A 364 3.51 -0.61 -11.82
CA ALA A 364 3.61 -2.02 -11.41
C ALA A 364 3.43 -2.23 -9.90
N MET A 365 3.93 -1.30 -9.09
CA MET A 365 3.77 -1.34 -7.64
C MET A 365 2.30 -1.21 -7.22
N LEU A 366 1.56 -0.27 -7.83
CA LEU A 366 0.14 -0.10 -7.54
C LEU A 366 -0.67 -1.30 -8.02
N ILE A 367 -0.38 -1.84 -9.21
CA ILE A 367 -0.96 -3.11 -9.69
C ILE A 367 -0.77 -4.22 -8.65
N SER A 368 0.45 -4.36 -8.12
CA SER A 368 0.70 -5.38 -7.11
C SER A 368 -0.03 -5.12 -5.78
N VAL A 369 -0.17 -3.87 -5.36
CA VAL A 369 -0.96 -3.52 -4.16
C VAL A 369 -2.44 -3.86 -4.39
N CYS A 370 -2.96 -3.64 -5.59
CA CYS A 370 -4.32 -4.02 -5.95
C CYS A 370 -4.53 -5.54 -5.93
N LEU A 371 -3.61 -6.31 -6.52
CA LEU A 371 -3.65 -7.78 -6.48
C LEU A 371 -3.65 -8.30 -5.04
N GLN A 372 -2.73 -7.80 -4.20
CA GLN A 372 -2.68 -8.20 -2.79
C GLN A 372 -3.98 -7.85 -2.06
N SER A 373 -4.51 -6.65 -2.28
CA SER A 373 -5.75 -6.19 -1.66
C SER A 373 -6.95 -7.10 -2.03
N MET A 374 -7.06 -7.52 -3.29
CA MET A 374 -8.09 -8.49 -3.71
C MET A 374 -7.92 -9.85 -3.03
N VAL A 375 -6.68 -10.35 -2.93
CA VAL A 375 -6.41 -11.62 -2.25
C VAL A 375 -6.75 -11.54 -0.76
N ASP A 376 -6.36 -10.47 -0.09
CA ASP A 376 -6.67 -10.24 1.32
C ASP A 376 -8.18 -10.25 1.54
N GLU A 377 -8.94 -9.52 0.71
CA GLU A 377 -10.41 -9.49 0.78
C GLU A 377 -11.03 -10.88 0.61
N LEU A 378 -10.60 -11.66 -0.39
CA LEU A 378 -11.09 -13.02 -0.63
C LEU A 378 -10.82 -13.96 0.55
N LEU A 379 -9.63 -13.88 1.14
CA LEU A 379 -9.28 -14.69 2.31
C LEU A 379 -10.07 -14.29 3.54
N ASN A 380 -10.30 -13.00 3.74
CA ASN A 380 -11.10 -12.50 4.86
C ASN A 380 -12.55 -12.96 4.74
N GLN A 381 -13.14 -12.85 3.56
CA GLN A 381 -14.48 -13.37 3.27
C GLN A 381 -14.57 -14.88 3.53
N LYS A 382 -13.58 -15.67 3.08
CA LYS A 382 -13.52 -17.12 3.33
C LYS A 382 -13.43 -17.46 4.82
N ASN A 383 -12.74 -16.64 5.60
CA ASN A 383 -12.59 -16.81 7.05
C ASN A 383 -13.74 -16.19 7.87
N GLY A 384 -14.71 -15.55 7.23
CA GLY A 384 -15.84 -14.88 7.89
C GLY A 384 -15.47 -13.59 8.61
N TYR A 385 -14.35 -12.95 8.27
CA TYR A 385 -13.98 -11.64 8.81
C TYR A 385 -14.67 -10.52 8.05
N ASP A 386 -15.32 -9.63 8.78
CA ASP A 386 -15.87 -8.37 8.26
C ASP A 386 -14.77 -7.30 8.14
N ILE A 387 -14.92 -6.39 7.16
CA ILE A 387 -13.98 -5.30 6.86
C ILE A 387 -13.70 -4.43 8.10
N ASN A 388 -14.72 -4.26 8.95
CA ASN A 388 -14.63 -3.50 10.20
C ASN A 388 -13.88 -4.26 11.30
N ASN A 389 -13.93 -5.60 11.33
CA ASN A 389 -13.26 -6.39 12.37
C ASN A 389 -11.75 -6.54 12.15
N ILE A 390 -11.26 -6.34 10.92
CA ILE A 390 -9.85 -6.59 10.56
C ILE A 390 -8.91 -5.53 11.13
N ASN A 391 -9.33 -4.27 11.20
CA ASN A 391 -8.47 -3.17 11.61
C ASN A 391 -8.58 -2.82 13.11
N THR A 392 -9.70 -3.17 13.76
CA THR A 392 -9.89 -2.97 15.21
C THR A 392 -9.07 -3.95 16.07
N THR A 393 -8.77 -5.14 15.55
CA THR A 393 -8.19 -6.25 16.33
C THR A 393 -6.66 -6.14 16.57
N LEU A 394 -6.00 -5.08 16.07
CA LEU A 394 -4.53 -4.94 16.14
C LEU A 394 -4.04 -3.79 17.04
N ALA A 395 -4.96 -3.14 17.76
CA ALA A 395 -4.64 -2.11 18.74
C ALA A 395 -4.13 -2.71 20.08
N LEU A 396 -3.17 -3.63 20.03
CA LEU A 396 -2.29 -3.82 21.17
C LEU A 396 -1.35 -2.62 21.19
N ASP A 397 -1.54 -1.74 22.16
CA ASP A 397 -0.69 -0.56 22.39
C ASP A 397 0.72 -1.02 22.78
N GLN A 398 1.51 -1.34 21.77
CA GLN A 398 2.91 -1.73 21.92
C GLN A 398 3.76 -0.46 21.90
N GLN A 399 4.30 -0.09 23.06
CA GLN A 399 5.21 1.04 23.18
C GLN A 399 6.47 0.83 22.31
N LEU A 400 6.75 1.83 21.47
CA LEU A 400 7.96 1.91 20.65
C LEU A 400 8.99 2.82 21.33
N ASP A 401 10.21 2.31 21.48
CA ASP A 401 11.39 3.12 21.80
C ASP A 401 12.13 3.46 20.49
N TYR A 402 11.82 4.62 19.89
CA TYR A 402 12.45 5.05 18.64
C TYR A 402 13.81 5.71 18.90
N ILE A 403 14.85 5.23 18.22
CA ILE A 403 16.22 5.76 18.31
C ILE A 403 16.51 6.55 17.03
N LYS A 404 16.89 7.82 17.13
CA LYS A 404 17.29 8.63 15.97
C LYS A 404 18.69 8.27 15.42
N ARG A 405 19.00 8.74 14.21
CA ARG A 405 20.30 8.58 13.54
C ARG A 405 21.46 9.23 14.29
N ASP A 406 21.24 10.32 15.02
CA ASP A 406 22.32 11.04 15.70
C ASP A 406 22.57 10.58 17.14
N ASP A 407 22.01 9.44 17.56
CA ASP A 407 22.18 8.83 18.90
C ASP A 407 21.74 9.69 20.11
N ASN A 408 21.33 10.95 19.90
CA ASN A 408 21.07 11.93 20.96
C ASN A 408 19.60 12.00 21.44
N SER A 409 18.67 11.19 20.93
CA SER A 409 17.31 11.13 21.49
C SER A 409 16.67 9.75 21.35
N ILE A 410 16.28 9.19 22.50
CA ILE A 410 15.26 8.14 22.60
C ILE A 410 13.95 8.88 22.80
N GLY A 411 13.15 9.00 21.75
CA GLY A 411 11.79 9.54 21.86
C GLY A 411 10.85 8.39 22.20
N ARG A 412 10.28 8.39 23.42
CA ARG A 412 9.10 7.57 23.71
C ARG A 412 7.92 8.27 23.03
N LEU A 413 7.46 7.73 21.91
CA LEU A 413 6.34 8.29 21.17
C LEU A 413 5.33 7.17 20.92
N SER A 414 4.21 7.21 21.63
CA SER A 414 3.00 6.48 21.27
C SER A 414 2.31 7.19 20.11
N GLU A 415 1.50 6.45 19.33
CA GLU A 415 0.59 7.05 18.36
C GLU A 415 -0.29 8.06 19.12
N SER A 416 -0.19 9.34 18.77
CA SER A 416 -0.80 10.42 19.53
C SER A 416 -2.31 10.26 19.55
N THR A 417 -2.88 9.83 20.68
CA THR A 417 -4.30 9.98 20.99
C THR A 417 -4.54 11.46 21.22
N SER A 418 -5.00 12.15 20.18
CA SER A 418 -5.43 13.54 20.30
C SER A 418 -6.79 13.59 20.99
N ASP A 419 -6.80 13.51 22.31
CA ASP A 419 -7.79 14.21 23.14
C ASP A 419 -6.98 15.05 24.14
N GLY A 420 -7.13 16.37 24.03
CA GLY A 420 -6.27 17.32 24.70
C GLY A 420 -6.41 17.27 26.23
N SER A 421 -5.27 17.33 26.92
CA SER A 421 -5.02 18.21 28.08
C SER A 421 -3.58 18.05 28.53
N ILE A 422 -2.86 19.16 28.53
CA ILE A 422 -1.57 19.32 29.20
C ILE A 422 -1.79 19.00 30.68
N ASN A 423 -1.05 18.05 31.26
CA ASN A 423 -0.57 18.16 32.64
C ASN A 423 0.52 17.16 33.01
N SER A 424 1.40 17.69 33.84
CA SER A 424 2.57 17.19 34.55
C SER A 424 2.45 15.83 35.26
N LEU A 425 3.60 15.13 35.28
CA LEU A 425 4.14 14.21 36.29
C LEU A 425 3.20 13.80 37.43
N ASN A 426 2.92 12.50 37.54
CA ASN A 426 3.10 11.74 38.79
C ASN A 426 3.08 10.23 38.56
N GLU A 427 3.98 9.55 39.28
CA GLU A 427 4.08 8.08 39.37
C GLU A 427 2.79 7.46 39.93
N MET A 428 2.31 6.37 39.32
CA MET A 428 1.40 5.45 39.99
C MET A 428 1.70 4.00 39.60
N LYS A 429 1.85 3.17 40.64
CA LYS A 429 2.19 1.74 40.62
C LYS A 429 1.06 0.89 40.00
N PRO A 430 1.36 -0.27 39.38
CA PRO A 430 0.33 -1.12 38.80
C PRO A 430 -0.40 -1.93 39.87
N ILE A 431 -1.74 -1.90 39.81
CA ILE A 431 -2.63 -2.79 40.55
C ILE A 431 -2.77 -4.09 39.76
N THR A 432 -2.41 -5.18 40.41
CA THR A 432 -2.64 -6.56 39.99
C THR A 432 -4.14 -6.87 39.92
N LYS A 433 -4.62 -7.33 38.77
CA LYS A 433 -5.83 -8.16 38.69
C LYS A 433 -5.53 -9.46 37.95
N ILE A 434 -5.58 -10.51 38.74
CA ILE A 434 -5.58 -11.91 38.34
C ILE A 434 -6.99 -12.23 37.82
N SER A 435 -7.07 -12.82 36.64
CA SER A 435 -8.17 -13.72 36.29
C SER A 435 -7.63 -14.76 35.32
N ASN A 436 -7.48 -15.97 35.85
CA ASN A 436 -7.29 -17.19 35.10
C ASN A 436 -8.54 -17.44 34.25
N GLU A 437 -8.37 -17.77 32.98
CA GLU A 437 -9.15 -18.86 32.39
C GLU A 437 -8.44 -19.47 31.19
N THR A 438 -8.33 -20.79 31.27
CA THR A 438 -7.71 -21.73 30.36
C THR A 438 -8.65 -22.12 29.23
N ALA A 439 -8.22 -21.99 27.98
CA ALA A 439 -8.60 -22.94 26.92
C ALA A 439 -7.53 -22.94 25.81
N LYS A 440 -6.75 -24.02 25.78
CA LYS A 440 -5.81 -24.33 24.72
C LYS A 440 -6.59 -24.72 23.46
N SER A 441 -6.44 -23.98 22.37
CA SER A 441 -6.57 -24.56 21.03
C SER A 441 -5.34 -24.16 20.21
N LYS A 442 -4.47 -25.13 19.96
CA LYS A 442 -3.37 -25.04 19.00
C LYS A 442 -4.00 -24.97 17.60
N ILE A 443 -4.12 -23.77 17.05
CA ILE A 443 -4.47 -23.58 15.63
C ILE A 443 -3.19 -23.20 14.90
N LYS A 444 -2.61 -24.19 14.21
CA LYS A 444 -1.61 -23.96 13.17
C LYS A 444 -2.36 -23.50 11.91
N ASN A 445 -2.59 -22.21 11.76
CA ASN A 445 -2.98 -21.65 10.47
C ASN A 445 -1.72 -21.29 9.69
N LYS A 446 -1.30 -22.20 8.82
CA LYS A 446 -0.34 -21.92 7.73
C LYS A 446 -1.13 -21.73 6.43
N VAL A 447 -1.75 -20.58 6.30
CA VAL A 447 -2.08 -20.00 4.99
C VAL A 447 -1.71 -18.53 5.12
N SER A 448 -0.64 -18.13 4.45
CA SER A 448 -0.08 -16.78 4.54
C SER A 448 0.18 -16.28 3.13
N THR A 449 -0.66 -15.36 2.68
CA THR A 449 -0.50 -14.64 1.42
C THR A 449 0.32 -13.40 1.66
N SER A 450 1.47 -13.32 1.02
CA SER A 450 2.36 -12.19 1.19
C SER A 450 3.31 -11.98 0.03
N VAL A 451 3.49 -10.72 -0.35
CA VAL A 451 4.15 -10.29 -1.59
C VAL A 451 5.66 -10.08 -1.46
N PHE A 452 6.45 -10.68 -2.34
CA PHE A 452 7.90 -10.65 -2.53
C PHE A 452 8.29 -10.16 -3.93
N PHE A 453 9.44 -9.49 -3.96
CA PHE A 453 9.90 -8.68 -5.08
C PHE A 453 11.43 -8.52 -4.99
N LYS A 454 12.24 -8.91 -6.00
CA LYS A 454 13.69 -8.66 -5.99
C LYS A 454 14.44 -8.86 -7.32
N ASN A 455 15.60 -8.20 -7.42
CA ASN A 455 16.71 -8.45 -8.36
C ASN A 455 17.58 -9.65 -7.90
N GLY A 456 17.78 -10.66 -8.77
CA GLY A 456 18.81 -11.72 -8.61
C GLY A 456 18.31 -13.11 -8.18
N LYS A 457 19.12 -14.15 -8.49
CA LYS A 457 18.77 -15.59 -8.64
C LYS A 457 18.43 -16.41 -7.38
N GLU A 458 18.47 -15.85 -6.16
CA GLU A 458 18.08 -16.57 -4.94
C GLU A 458 16.74 -16.02 -4.41
N SER A 459 15.64 -16.65 -4.84
CA SER A 459 14.28 -16.11 -4.72
C SER A 459 13.51 -16.56 -3.47
N VAL A 460 12.55 -15.73 -3.05
CA VAL A 460 11.41 -16.09 -2.21
C VAL A 460 10.15 -15.67 -2.98
N GLN A 461 9.12 -16.53 -3.07
CA GLN A 461 7.99 -16.40 -4.00
C GLN A 461 6.68 -16.03 -3.28
N ASN A 462 5.70 -15.45 -4.00
CA ASN A 462 4.36 -15.17 -3.45
C ASN A 462 3.51 -16.41 -3.49
N GLU A 463 3.50 -17.19 -2.44
CA GLU A 463 2.82 -18.48 -2.46
C GLU A 463 1.36 -18.31 -2.01
N ALA A 464 0.54 -17.68 -2.87
CA ALA A 464 -0.83 -17.31 -2.50
C ALA A 464 -1.73 -18.53 -2.25
N PHE A 465 -1.44 -19.64 -2.92
CA PHE A 465 -2.24 -20.85 -2.90
C PHE A 465 -1.40 -22.12 -2.77
N GLU A 466 -0.25 -22.06 -2.12
CA GLU A 466 0.72 -23.18 -2.06
C GLU A 466 0.15 -24.50 -1.56
N ASN A 467 -0.93 -24.45 -0.78
CA ASN A 467 -1.59 -25.61 -0.18
C ASN A 467 -2.91 -25.99 -0.90
N ILE A 468 -3.20 -25.39 -2.05
CA ILE A 468 -4.40 -25.66 -2.85
C ILE A 468 -3.94 -26.50 -4.04
N GLY A 469 -4.42 -27.75 -4.11
CA GLY A 469 -4.11 -28.64 -5.22
C GLY A 469 -4.71 -28.12 -6.54
N ASP A 470 -4.19 -28.59 -7.67
CA ASP A 470 -4.69 -28.27 -9.01
C ASP A 470 -6.22 -28.46 -9.18
N ASP A 471 -6.84 -29.30 -8.36
CA ASP A 471 -8.28 -29.57 -8.41
C ASP A 471 -9.12 -28.51 -7.65
N ASP A 472 -8.49 -27.64 -6.86
CA ASP A 472 -9.10 -26.57 -6.05
C ASP A 472 -8.74 -25.14 -6.55
N LEU A 473 -7.98 -25.02 -7.67
CA LEU A 473 -7.56 -23.77 -8.38
C LEU A 473 -8.28 -23.60 -9.74
#